data_AF-A0A2X3EDZ3-F1
#
_entry.id   AF-A0A2X3EDZ3-F1
#
_cell.length_a   1.000
_cell.length_b   1.000
_cell.length_c   1.000
_cell.angle_alpha   90.00
_cell.angle_beta   90.00
_cell.angle_gamma   90.00
#
_symmetry.space_group_name_H-M   'P 1'
#
loop_
_entity.id
_entity.type
_entity.pdbx_description
1 polymer ?
#
loop_
_entity_poly.entity_id
_entity_poly.type
_entity_poly.pdbx_seq_one_letter_code
_entity_poly.pdbx_strand_id
1 'polypeptide(L)' 'MVDVGINRLESGKVVGDVVYEDAAERASYITPVPGGVGPMTVATLIQNTLQACEEYHDVEEA' A
#
# COMPACT_ATOMS: atom_id res chain seq x y z
N MET A 1 -9.85 3.33 7.46
CA MET A 1 -9.74 1.88 7.27
C MET A 1 -8.69 1.61 6.21
N VAL A 2 -7.74 0.72 6.50
CA VAL A 2 -6.67 0.34 5.58
C VAL A 2 -6.83 -1.15 5.29
N ASP A 3 -7.07 -1.47 4.03
CA ASP A 3 -7.20 -2.83 3.51
C ASP A 3 -5.92 -3.20 2.76
N VAL A 4 -5.20 -4.16 3.31
CA VAL A 4 -3.93 -4.68 2.77
C VAL A 4 -4.13 -5.96 1.95
N GLY A 5 -5.34 -6.51 1.98
CA GLY A 5 -5.69 -7.75 1.32
C GLY A 5 -5.67 -7.62 -0.19
N ILE A 6 -5.13 -8.64 -0.86
CA ILE A 6 -5.20 -8.78 -2.31
C ILE A 6 -5.64 -10.20 -2.61
N ASN A 7 -6.94 -10.38 -2.82
CA ASN A 7 -7.55 -11.66 -3.10
C ASN A 7 -8.07 -11.67 -4.54
N ARG A 8 -7.64 -12.66 -5.34
CA ARG A 8 -8.13 -12.85 -6.71
C ARG A 8 -9.21 -13.92 -6.72
N LEU A 9 -10.41 -13.54 -7.12
CA LEU A 9 -11.54 -14.46 -7.25
C LEU A 9 -11.44 -15.28 -8.54
N GLU A 10 -12.14 -16.41 -8.59
CA GLU A 10 -12.26 -17.24 -9.81
C GLU A 10 -12.84 -16.46 -11.00
N SER A 11 -13.66 -15.44 -10.74
CA SER A 11 -14.18 -14.51 -11.75
C SER A 11 -13.12 -13.59 -12.37
N GLY A 12 -11.88 -13.59 -11.85
CA GLY A 12 -10.80 -12.71 -12.27
C GLY A 12 -10.79 -11.34 -11.59
N LYS A 13 -11.83 -11.00 -10.81
CA LYS A 13 -11.87 -9.78 -10.00
C LYS A 13 -10.86 -9.84 -8.86
N VAL A 14 -10.29 -8.69 -8.52
CA VAL A 14 -9.41 -8.50 -7.36
C VAL A 14 -10.17 -7.74 -6.29
N VAL A 15 -10.20 -8.28 -5.07
CA VAL A 15 -10.93 -7.74 -3.92
C VAL A 15 -10.03 -7.71 -2.69
N GLY A 16 -10.37 -6.87 -1.72
CA GLY A 16 -9.66 -6.74 -0.44
C GLY A 16 -10.07 -7.79 0.58
N ASP A 17 -9.62 -7.63 1.82
CA ASP A 17 -10.03 -8.49 2.94
C ASP A 17 -11.39 -8.09 3.50
N VAL A 18 -11.91 -6.92 3.11
CA VAL A 18 -13.14 -6.37 3.67
C VAL A 18 -14.18 -6.06 2.59
N VAL A 19 -15.46 -6.21 2.97
CA VAL A 19 -16.61 -5.79 2.17
C VAL A 19 -16.60 -4.27 2.06
N TYR A 20 -16.21 -3.76 0.89
CA TYR A 20 -15.94 -2.34 0.67
C TYR A 20 -17.19 -1.48 0.86
N GLU A 21 -18.35 -1.94 0.38
CA GLU A 21 -19.60 -1.20 0.41
C GLU A 21 -20.05 -0.91 1.86
N ASP A 22 -20.13 -1.95 2.68
CA ASP A 22 -20.54 -1.82 4.10
C ASP A 22 -19.53 -0.99 4.91
N ALA A 23 -18.24 -1.13 4.60
CA ALA A 23 -17.18 -0.41 5.28
C ALA A 23 -17.12 1.07 4.88
N ALA A 24 -17.42 1.40 3.63
CA ALA A 24 -17.40 2.77 3.11
C ALA A 24 -18.49 3.66 3.74
N GLU A 25 -19.61 3.09 4.17
CA GLU A 25 -20.67 3.84 4.87
C GLU A 25 -20.27 4.28 6.28
N ARG A 26 -19.34 3.54 6.91
CA ARG A 26 -18.99 3.71 8.34
C ARG A 26 -17.63 4.34 8.54
N ALA A 27 -16.69 4.09 7.64
CA ALA A 27 -15.33 4.58 7.74
C ALA A 27 -15.22 6.01 7.22
N SER A 28 -14.53 6.90 7.97
CA SER A 28 -14.24 8.26 7.50
C SER A 28 -13.32 8.29 6.27
N TYR A 29 -12.45 7.30 6.14
CA TYR A 29 -11.57 7.07 4.99
C TYR A 29 -11.39 5.57 4.78
N ILE A 30 -11.31 5.11 3.53
CA ILE A 30 -11.11 3.70 3.17
C ILE A 30 -10.20 3.58 1.95
N THR A 31 -9.32 2.57 1.94
CA THR A 31 -8.45 2.28 0.79
C THR A 31 -9.15 1.35 -0.20
N PRO A 32 -9.16 1.65 -1.50
CA PRO A 32 -9.73 0.75 -2.51
C PRO A 32 -8.83 -0.45 -2.77
N VAL A 33 -9.44 -1.57 -3.18
CA VAL A 33 -8.73 -2.73 -3.72
C VAL A 33 -9.34 -3.09 -5.07
N PRO A 34 -8.58 -3.06 -6.18
CA PRO A 34 -7.16 -2.69 -6.28
C PRO A 34 -6.90 -1.17 -6.19
N GLY A 35 -5.64 -0.78 -6.01
CA GLY A 35 -5.19 0.62 -6.12
C GLY A 35 -4.93 1.35 -4.80
N GLY A 36 -5.17 0.71 -3.65
CA GLY A 36 -4.87 1.26 -2.33
C GLY A 36 -3.43 0.99 -1.89
N VAL A 37 -3.24 -0.05 -1.07
CA VAL A 37 -1.96 -0.27 -0.38
C VAL A 37 -0.86 -0.86 -1.29
N GLY A 38 -1.24 -1.66 -2.30
CA GLY A 38 -0.28 -2.34 -3.19
C GLY A 38 0.79 -1.42 -3.82
N PRO A 39 0.41 -0.28 -4.44
CA PRO A 39 1.36 0.68 -4.99
C PRO A 39 2.33 1.28 -3.95
N MET A 40 1.87 1.47 -2.70
CA MET A 40 2.70 2.04 -1.64
C MET A 40 3.86 1.12 -1.27
N THR A 41 3.68 -0.20 -1.30
CA THR A 41 4.77 -1.14 -1.00
C THR A 41 5.97 -0.96 -1.95
N VAL A 42 5.72 -0.74 -3.24
CA VAL A 42 6.78 -0.48 -4.22
C VAL A 42 7.38 0.91 -4.03
N ALA A 43 6.55 1.93 -3.81
CA ALA A 43 7.03 3.28 -3.56
C ALA A 43 7.95 3.34 -2.33
N THR A 44 7.56 2.68 -1.24
CA THR A 44 8.34 2.63 0.00
C THR A 44 9.64 1.86 -0.18
N LEU A 45 9.70 0.82 -1.02
CA LEU A 45 10.96 0.16 -1.35
C LEU A 45 11.94 1.13 -2.01
N ILE A 46 11.47 1.97 -2.94
CA ILE A 46 12.31 2.98 -3.59
C ILE A 46 12.74 4.05 -2.58
N GLN A 47 11.82 4.51 -1.75
CA GLN A 47 12.13 5.48 -0.70
C GLN A 47 13.19 4.96 0.27
N ASN A 48 13.05 3.71 0.75
CA ASN A 48 14.03 3.09 1.64
C ASN A 48 15.39 2.91 0.96
N THR A 49 15.40 2.64 -0.35
CA THR A 49 16.64 2.53 -1.12
C THR A 49 17.35 3.88 -1.22
N LEU A 50 16.60 4.95 -1.49
CA LEU A 50 17.14 6.31 -1.51
C LEU A 50 17.66 6.71 -0.13
N GLN A 51 16.86 6.51 0.91
CA GLN A 51 17.25 6.79 2.29
C GLN A 51 18.53 6.04 2.67
N ALA A 52 18.66 4.76 2.27
CA ALA A 52 19.86 4.00 2.57
C ALA A 52 21.11 4.53 1.83
N CYS A 53 20.93 5.07 0.62
CA CYS A 53 22.00 5.75 -0.10
C CYS A 53 22.42 7.01 0.67
N GLU A 54 21.48 7.90 0.95
CA GLU A 54 21.75 9.22 1.55
C GLU A 54 22.24 9.15 3.00
N GLU A 55 21.68 8.26 3.83
CA GLU A 55 21.94 8.23 5.27
C GLU A 55 22.98 7.20 5.71
N TYR A 56 23.25 6.15 4.92
CA TYR A 56 24.14 5.05 5.34
C TYR A 56 25.34 4.80 4.42
N HIS A 57 25.34 5.28 3.17
CA HIS A 57 26.40 4.97 2.20
C HIS A 57 27.11 6.22 1.64
N ASP A 58 26.38 7.26 1.27
CA ASP A 58 26.88 8.56 0.76
C ASP A 58 26.80 9.64 1.85
N VAL A 59 27.13 9.25 3.09
CA VAL A 59 27.29 10.22 4.16
C VAL A 59 28.59 10.96 3.88
N GLU A 60 28.52 12.11 3.19
CA GLU A 60 29.62 13.07 3.23
C GLU A 60 29.89 13.37 4.71
N GLU A 61 31.05 12.92 5.21
CA GLU A 61 31.55 13.30 6.53
C GLU A 61 31.63 14.84 6.56
N ALA A 62 30.61 15.48 7.14
CA ALA A 62 30.62 16.90 7.49
C ALA A 62 31.51 17.15 8.71
#